data_AF-A0A3C1S1M7-F1
#
_entry.id   AF-A0A3C1S1M7-F1
#
_cell.length_a   1.000
_cell.length_b   1.000
_cell.length_c   1.000
_cell.angle_alpha   90.00
_cell.angle_beta   90.00
_cell.angle_gamma   90.00
#
_symmetry.space_group_name_H-M   'P 1'
#
loop_
_entity.id
_entity.type
_entity.pdbx_description
1 polymer ?
#
loop_
_entity_poly.entity_id
_entity_poly.type
_entity_poly.pdbx_seq_one_letter_code
_entity_poly.pdbx_strand_id
1 'polypeptide(L)'
;ETLGKTNSHNKMLSALWRESPFTKIKDTEKVMTMASLLHIDTNNVSFLSELVKKSKVSMTIWLKRYLEAYLKPLIHCFYKYELVFMPHGENIILVLENNVPNSILMKDITEEVIVFNEEMNLPEHVDRLFTKTTDRMKILSIFTDVFDCFFRFLGQILETHCNYSENKFW
;
A
#
# COMPACT_ATOMS: atom_id res chain seq x y z
N GLU A 1 -25.04 -9.37 20.82
CA GLU A 1 -25.42 -9.18 19.41
C GLU A 1 -26.14 -10.42 18.92
N THR A 2 -27.29 -10.29 18.27
CA THR A 2 -28.11 -11.42 17.79
C THR A 2 -27.45 -12.18 16.64
N LEU A 3 -26.54 -11.53 15.90
CA LEU A 3 -25.51 -12.15 15.04
C LEU A 3 -24.24 -11.30 15.12
N GLY A 4 -23.44 -11.50 16.18
CA GLY A 4 -22.28 -10.66 16.48
C GLY A 4 -21.01 -10.92 15.66
N LYS A 5 -20.04 -10.02 15.77
CA LYS A 5 -18.75 -10.06 15.03
C LYS A 5 -17.76 -11.12 15.53
N THR A 6 -17.98 -11.66 16.73
CA THR A 6 -17.06 -12.59 17.43
C THR A 6 -17.29 -14.04 17.06
N ASN A 7 -18.49 -14.40 16.61
CA ASN A 7 -18.80 -15.77 16.18
C ASN A 7 -18.45 -15.94 14.69
N SER A 8 -17.50 -16.83 14.39
CA SER A 8 -17.09 -17.14 13.01
C SER A 8 -18.24 -17.67 12.16
N HIS A 9 -19.25 -18.32 12.75
CA HIS A 9 -20.44 -18.80 12.03
C HIS A 9 -21.24 -17.66 11.37
N ASN A 10 -21.19 -16.44 11.92
CA ASN A 10 -21.88 -15.28 11.34
C ASN A 10 -21.15 -14.69 10.13
N LYS A 11 -19.95 -15.19 9.80
CA LYS A 11 -19.13 -14.74 8.66
C LYS A 11 -19.06 -15.78 7.54
N MET A 12 -19.83 -16.87 7.63
CA MET A 12 -19.74 -18.00 6.71
C MET A 12 -20.36 -17.74 5.33
N LEU A 13 -21.28 -16.79 5.20
CA LEU A 13 -21.97 -16.52 3.93
C LEU A 13 -22.19 -15.03 3.72
N SER A 14 -21.24 -14.42 3.03
CA SER A 14 -21.29 -13.03 2.54
C SER A 14 -20.58 -12.95 1.20
N ALA A 15 -20.96 -11.97 0.38
CA ALA A 15 -20.25 -11.66 -0.86
C ALA A 15 -20.19 -10.14 -1.05
N LEU A 16 -19.13 -9.68 -1.70
CA LEU A 16 -18.97 -8.31 -2.17
C LEU A 16 -18.42 -8.33 -3.59
N TRP A 17 -18.73 -7.27 -4.34
CA TRP A 17 -18.16 -7.03 -5.65
C TRP A 17 -17.18 -5.88 -5.56
N ARG A 18 -15.99 -6.08 -6.12
CA ARG A 18 -14.94 -5.08 -6.17
C ARG A 18 -14.70 -4.69 -7.62
N GLU A 19 -14.52 -3.40 -7.86
CA GLU A 19 -14.16 -2.90 -9.17
C GLU A 19 -12.82 -3.50 -9.63
N SER A 20 -12.74 -3.88 -10.90
CA SER A 20 -11.51 -4.40 -11.51
C SER A 20 -10.53 -3.25 -11.77
N PRO A 21 -9.22 -3.40 -11.52
CA PRO A 21 -8.25 -2.35 -11.81
C PRO A 21 -8.20 -1.98 -13.30
N PHE A 22 -8.59 -2.90 -14.20
CA PHE A 22 -8.61 -2.67 -15.64
C PHE A 22 -9.62 -1.61 -16.10
N THR A 23 -10.59 -1.21 -15.26
CA THR A 23 -11.49 -0.09 -15.57
C THR A 23 -10.87 1.28 -15.26
N LYS A 24 -9.72 1.32 -14.57
CA LYS A 24 -9.07 2.55 -14.09
C LYS A 24 -7.72 2.85 -14.78
N ILE A 25 -7.24 1.95 -15.63
CA ILE A 25 -5.95 2.10 -16.31
C ILE A 25 -6.14 2.30 -17.81
N LYS A 26 -5.13 2.87 -18.46
CA LYS A 26 -5.03 2.95 -19.93
C LYS A 26 -4.46 1.67 -20.52
N ASP A 27 -4.69 1.42 -21.80
CA ASP A 27 -4.15 0.26 -22.52
C ASP A 27 -2.61 0.20 -22.54
N THR A 28 -1.95 1.35 -22.38
CA THR A 28 -0.49 1.47 -22.30
C THR A 28 0.08 1.15 -20.92
N GLU A 29 -0.78 1.07 -19.91
CA GLU A 29 -0.41 0.83 -18.51
C GLU A 29 -0.52 -0.66 -18.16
N LYS A 30 0.24 -1.04 -17.13
CA LYS A 30 0.22 -2.40 -16.57
C LYS A 30 -0.03 -2.34 -15.09
N VAL A 31 -0.63 -3.40 -14.55
CA VAL A 31 -0.87 -3.54 -13.11
C VAL A 31 -0.11 -4.71 -12.54
N MET A 32 0.38 -4.56 -11.31
CA MET A 32 0.97 -5.65 -10.53
C MET A 32 0.76 -5.39 -9.04
N THR A 33 0.72 -6.44 -8.22
CA THR A 33 0.75 -6.28 -6.76
C THR A 33 2.05 -5.64 -6.31
N MET A 34 1.99 -4.75 -5.32
CA MET A 34 3.19 -4.15 -4.71
C MET A 34 4.06 -5.20 -4.01
N ALA A 35 3.48 -6.32 -3.55
CA ALA A 35 4.23 -7.45 -3.02
C ALA A 35 5.28 -8.00 -3.99
N SER A 36 5.08 -7.83 -5.31
CA SER A 36 6.07 -8.23 -6.33
C SER A 36 7.40 -7.50 -6.20
N LEU A 37 7.43 -6.29 -5.63
CA LEU A 37 8.69 -5.58 -5.38
C LEU A 37 9.59 -6.32 -4.37
N LEU A 38 8.98 -7.14 -3.52
CA LEU A 38 9.68 -7.97 -2.54
C LEU A 38 10.00 -9.38 -3.05
N HIS A 39 9.66 -9.68 -4.30
CA HIS A 39 9.82 -11.02 -4.86
C HIS A 39 11.26 -11.30 -5.31
N ILE A 40 11.75 -12.47 -4.93
CA ILE A 40 12.97 -13.10 -5.42
C ILE A 40 12.57 -14.45 -6.00
N ASP A 41 13.01 -14.74 -7.23
CA ASP A 41 12.68 -15.99 -7.89
C ASP A 41 13.54 -17.18 -7.40
N THR A 42 13.29 -18.37 -7.93
CA THR A 42 14.03 -19.60 -7.56
C THR A 42 15.52 -19.58 -7.97
N ASN A 43 15.92 -18.62 -8.79
CA ASN A 43 17.31 -18.41 -9.22
C ASN A 43 17.99 -17.26 -8.45
N ASN A 44 17.36 -16.79 -7.36
CA ASN A 44 17.83 -15.67 -6.54
C ASN A 44 17.87 -14.32 -7.28
N VAL A 45 17.01 -14.13 -8.28
CA VAL A 45 16.88 -12.87 -9.03
C VAL A 45 15.74 -12.04 -8.45
N SER A 46 16.04 -10.79 -8.08
CA SER A 46 15.04 -9.83 -7.63
C SER A 46 14.18 -9.33 -8.80
N PHE A 47 12.86 -9.41 -8.62
CA PHE A 47 11.91 -8.85 -9.58
C PHE A 47 12.08 -7.33 -9.74
N LEU A 48 12.29 -6.59 -8.64
CA LEU A 48 12.52 -5.15 -8.67
C LEU A 48 13.72 -4.78 -9.53
N SER A 49 14.84 -5.52 -9.39
CA SER A 49 16.06 -5.25 -10.16
C SER A 49 15.82 -5.36 -11.67
N GLU A 50 15.16 -6.43 -12.13
CA GLU A 50 14.83 -6.62 -13.55
C GLU A 50 13.74 -5.66 -14.05
N LEU A 51 12.78 -5.29 -13.19
CA LEU A 51 11.77 -4.30 -13.52
C LEU A 51 12.40 -2.93 -13.81
N VAL A 52 13.29 -2.46 -12.93
CA VAL A 52 13.96 -1.16 -13.10
C VAL A 52 14.88 -1.20 -14.33
N LYS A 53 15.61 -2.29 -14.54
CA LYS A 53 16.42 -2.47 -15.77
C LYS A 53 15.57 -2.37 -17.04
N LYS A 54 14.38 -2.98 -17.07
CA LYS A 54 13.44 -2.87 -18.20
C LYS A 54 12.83 -1.48 -18.37
N SER A 55 12.72 -0.71 -17.29
CA SER A 55 12.21 0.67 -17.33
C SER A 55 13.19 1.66 -17.97
N LYS A 56 14.48 1.30 -18.06
CA LYS A 56 15.56 2.13 -18.60
C LYS A 56 15.77 3.46 -17.87
N VAL A 57 15.27 3.59 -16.63
CA VAL A 57 15.60 4.71 -15.73
C VAL A 57 16.52 4.26 -14.60
N SER A 58 17.16 5.19 -13.90
CA SER A 58 17.96 4.86 -12.73
C SER A 58 17.09 4.43 -11.54
N MET A 59 17.63 3.61 -10.65
CA MET A 59 16.95 3.18 -9.42
C MET A 59 16.46 4.37 -8.58
N THR A 60 17.27 5.44 -8.46
CA THR A 60 16.85 6.66 -7.75
C THR A 60 15.59 7.30 -8.37
N ILE A 61 15.52 7.39 -9.70
CA ILE A 61 14.35 7.96 -10.38
C ILE A 61 13.15 7.06 -10.18
N TRP A 62 13.32 5.75 -10.32
CA TRP A 62 12.26 4.78 -10.13
C TRP A 62 11.67 4.83 -8.71
N LEU A 63 12.53 4.83 -7.68
CA LEU A 63 12.12 4.91 -6.28
C LEU A 63 11.43 6.24 -5.94
N LYS A 64 11.89 7.36 -6.48
CA LYS A 64 11.19 8.65 -6.29
C LYS A 64 9.76 8.59 -6.81
N ARG A 65 9.57 8.04 -8.03
CA ARG A 65 8.24 7.86 -8.62
C ARG A 65 7.38 6.89 -7.82
N TYR A 66 7.96 5.82 -7.30
CA TYR A 66 7.29 4.90 -6.39
C TYR A 66 6.80 5.60 -5.12
N LEU A 67 7.69 6.34 -4.43
CA LEU A 67 7.34 7.05 -3.18
C LEU A 67 6.32 8.17 -3.41
N GLU A 68 6.39 8.88 -4.53
CA GLU A 68 5.38 9.87 -4.93
C GLU A 68 4.01 9.23 -5.18
N ALA A 69 3.97 8.05 -5.79
CA ALA A 69 2.73 7.34 -6.08
C ALA A 69 2.14 6.67 -4.82
N TYR A 70 2.98 6.10 -3.95
CA TYR A 70 2.57 5.29 -2.81
C TYR A 70 2.60 6.03 -1.47
N LEU A 71 3.76 6.54 -1.05
CA LEU A 71 3.93 7.10 0.30
C LEU A 71 3.27 8.48 0.43
N LYS A 72 3.47 9.36 -0.55
CA LYS A 72 2.94 10.74 -0.52
C LYS A 72 1.42 10.80 -0.27
N PRO A 73 0.55 10.04 -0.97
CA PRO A 73 -0.88 10.08 -0.67
C PRO A 73 -1.22 9.50 0.71
N LEU A 74 -0.50 8.50 1.21
CA LEU A 74 -0.70 7.99 2.58
C LEU A 74 -0.39 9.06 3.63
N ILE A 75 0.75 9.73 3.48
CA ILE A 75 1.14 10.85 4.36
C ILE A 75 0.12 11.99 4.28
N HIS A 76 -0.38 12.31 3.09
CA HIS A 76 -1.44 13.30 2.94
C HIS A 76 -2.72 12.87 3.66
N CYS A 77 -3.17 11.63 3.48
CA CYS A 77 -4.38 11.11 4.15
C CYS A 77 -4.25 11.16 5.67
N PHE A 78 -3.08 10.76 6.18
CA PHE A 78 -2.76 10.80 7.60
C PHE A 78 -2.82 12.23 8.15
N TYR A 79 -2.08 13.18 7.57
CA TYR A 79 -2.01 14.54 8.15
C TYR A 79 -3.24 15.40 7.85
N LYS A 80 -3.89 15.23 6.70
CA LYS A 80 -5.01 16.09 6.30
C LYS A 80 -6.35 15.62 6.85
N TYR A 81 -6.55 14.31 6.94
CA TYR A 81 -7.85 13.72 7.28
C TYR A 81 -7.79 12.80 8.51
N GLU A 82 -6.59 12.56 9.07
CA GLU A 82 -6.34 11.48 10.03
C GLU A 82 -6.91 10.14 9.55
N LEU A 83 -6.82 9.91 8.24
CA LEU A 83 -7.33 8.73 7.53
C LEU A 83 -6.17 7.78 7.25
N VAL A 84 -6.30 6.54 7.70
CA VAL A 84 -5.29 5.49 7.51
C VAL A 84 -5.88 4.26 6.85
N PHE A 85 -5.01 3.48 6.21
CA PHE A 85 -5.32 2.26 5.50
C PHE A 85 -4.48 1.12 6.09
N MET A 86 -4.61 -0.09 5.53
CA MET A 86 -3.66 -1.19 5.71
C MET A 86 -2.81 -1.33 4.44
N PRO A 87 -1.74 -0.52 4.26
CA PRO A 87 -1.09 -0.32 2.96
C PRO A 87 -0.03 -1.40 2.62
N HIS A 88 -0.19 -2.64 3.09
CA HIS A 88 0.80 -3.69 2.84
C HIS A 88 0.83 -4.15 1.37
N GLY A 89 1.87 -4.91 1.01
CA GLY A 89 2.16 -5.35 -0.36
C GLY A 89 0.96 -5.92 -1.14
N GLU A 90 0.09 -6.67 -0.47
CA GLU A 90 -1.11 -7.24 -1.10
C GLU A 90 -2.18 -6.18 -1.41
N ASN A 91 -2.40 -5.18 -0.54
CA ASN A 91 -3.49 -4.21 -0.67
C ASN A 91 -3.21 -3.09 -1.67
N ILE A 92 -1.98 -3.02 -2.16
CA ILE A 92 -1.56 -2.05 -3.15
C ILE A 92 -1.36 -2.73 -4.50
N ILE A 93 -2.04 -2.19 -5.51
CA ILE A 93 -1.81 -2.50 -6.91
C ILE A 93 -1.04 -1.32 -7.51
N LEU A 94 0.16 -1.56 -8.00
CA LEU A 94 0.96 -0.57 -8.71
C LEU A 94 0.48 -0.47 -10.15
N VAL A 95 0.22 0.75 -10.62
CA VAL A 95 -0.03 1.06 -12.03
C VAL A 95 1.28 1.57 -12.62
N LEU A 96 1.77 0.89 -13.64
CA LEU A 96 3.04 1.17 -14.29
C LEU A 96 2.83 1.68 -15.70
N GLU A 97 3.54 2.72 -16.08
CA GLU A 97 3.71 3.15 -17.48
C GLU A 97 5.18 2.97 -17.85
N ASN A 98 5.48 2.24 -18.92
CA ASN A 98 6.85 1.89 -19.32
C ASN A 98 7.70 1.26 -18.19
N ASN A 99 7.06 0.44 -17.34
CA ASN A 99 7.65 -0.20 -16.14
C ASN A 99 8.08 0.79 -15.03
N VAL A 100 7.62 2.04 -15.06
CA VAL A 100 7.82 3.04 -14.00
C VAL A 100 6.49 3.28 -13.26
N PRO A 101 6.48 3.38 -11.91
CA PRO A 101 5.30 3.72 -11.14
C PRO A 101 4.66 5.02 -11.61
N ASN A 102 3.41 4.93 -12.03
CA ASN A 102 2.59 6.08 -12.40
C ASN A 102 1.62 6.44 -11.28
N SER A 103 0.91 5.44 -10.74
CA SER A 103 -0.03 5.60 -9.64
C SER A 103 -0.20 4.28 -8.88
N ILE A 104 -1.02 4.30 -7.82
CA ILE A 104 -1.41 3.12 -7.07
C ILE A 104 -2.93 3.02 -6.99
N LEU A 105 -3.44 1.80 -6.92
CA LEU A 105 -4.82 1.50 -6.58
C LEU A 105 -4.82 0.78 -5.22
N MET A 106 -5.56 1.32 -4.27
CA MET A 106 -5.75 0.75 -2.93
C MET A 106 -6.97 -0.17 -2.93
N LYS A 107 -6.84 -1.37 -2.35
CA LYS A 107 -7.97 -2.29 -2.10
C LYS A 107 -8.20 -2.53 -0.60
N ASP A 108 -9.23 -3.31 -0.30
CA ASP A 108 -9.64 -3.69 1.06
C ASP A 108 -10.00 -2.50 1.98
N ILE A 109 -10.78 -1.57 1.44
CA ILE A 109 -11.17 -0.34 2.13
C ILE A 109 -12.12 -0.59 3.32
N THR A 110 -13.16 -1.41 3.13
CA THR A 110 -14.30 -1.48 4.04
C THR A 110 -14.00 -2.05 5.43
N GLU A 111 -12.97 -2.88 5.53
CA GLU A 111 -12.60 -3.57 6.77
C GLU A 111 -11.35 -2.99 7.43
N GLU A 112 -10.50 -2.30 6.67
CA GLU A 112 -9.14 -1.93 7.11
C GLU A 112 -8.91 -0.42 7.27
N VAL A 113 -9.84 0.43 6.82
CA VAL A 113 -9.68 1.89 6.94
C VAL A 113 -10.14 2.40 8.29
N ILE A 114 -9.36 3.31 8.86
CA ILE A 114 -9.65 3.96 10.13
C ILE A 114 -9.54 5.48 9.98
N VAL A 115 -10.46 6.21 10.62
CA VAL A 115 -10.43 7.67 10.76
C VAL A 115 -10.19 8.00 12.23
N PHE A 116 -9.17 8.78 12.54
CA PHE A 116 -8.90 9.24 13.91
C PHE A 116 -9.44 10.64 14.20
N ASN A 117 -9.88 11.38 13.17
CA ASN A 117 -10.33 12.76 13.28
C ASN A 117 -11.75 12.83 13.88
N GLU A 118 -11.84 13.21 15.16
CA GLU A 118 -13.10 13.36 15.91
C GLU A 118 -13.98 14.50 15.38
N GLU A 119 -13.40 15.48 14.67
CA GLU A 119 -14.13 16.62 14.09
C GLU A 119 -14.65 16.32 12.67
N MET A 120 -14.29 15.17 12.09
CA MET A 120 -14.73 14.80 10.75
C MET A 120 -16.19 14.34 10.77
N ASN A 121 -17.07 15.10 10.10
CA ASN A 121 -18.47 14.71 9.94
C ASN A 121 -18.60 13.52 8.98
N LEU A 122 -18.66 12.30 9.55
CA LEU A 122 -18.89 11.07 8.82
C LEU A 122 -20.39 10.81 8.64
N PRO A 123 -20.85 10.38 7.45
CA PRO A 123 -22.20 9.85 7.29
C PRO A 123 -22.46 8.66 8.23
N GLU A 124 -23.68 8.51 8.71
CA GLU A 124 -24.08 7.50 9.72
C GLU A 124 -23.59 6.07 9.39
N HIS A 125 -23.65 5.67 8.12
CA HIS A 125 -23.25 4.33 7.66
C HIS A 125 -21.73 4.08 7.67
N VAL A 126 -20.91 5.12 7.75
CA VAL A 126 -19.43 5.04 7.85
C VAL A 126 -18.88 5.56 9.17
N ASP A 127 -19.73 5.98 10.11
CA ASP A 127 -19.32 6.43 11.45
C ASP A 127 -18.49 5.36 12.19
N ARG A 128 -18.76 4.08 11.90
CA ARG A 128 -18.00 2.92 12.40
C ARG A 128 -16.50 2.94 12.06
N LEU A 129 -16.05 3.78 11.13
CA LEU A 129 -14.64 3.91 10.76
C LEU A 129 -13.88 4.81 11.77
N PHE A 130 -14.59 5.63 12.53
CA PHE A 130 -13.98 6.46 13.57
C PHE A 130 -13.43 5.59 14.70
N THR A 131 -12.21 5.87 15.12
CA THR A 131 -11.61 5.25 16.31
C THR A 131 -10.87 6.31 17.11
N LYS A 132 -11.15 6.40 18.41
CA LYS A 132 -10.39 7.29 19.30
C LYS A 132 -9.13 6.58 19.78
N THR A 133 -7.97 7.22 19.59
CA THR A 133 -6.68 6.70 20.06
C THR A 133 -5.68 7.83 20.33
N THR A 134 -4.50 7.50 20.84
CA THR A 134 -3.42 8.47 21.10
C THR A 134 -2.58 8.72 19.84
N ASP A 135 -1.96 9.89 19.71
CA ASP A 135 -1.09 10.22 18.56
C ASP A 135 0.06 9.22 18.38
N ARG A 136 0.57 8.66 19.49
CA ARG A 136 1.56 7.59 19.47
C ARG A 136 1.05 6.35 18.74
N MET A 137 -0.23 6.02 18.90
CA MET A 137 -0.83 4.89 18.17
C MET A 137 -1.14 5.27 16.72
N LYS A 138 -1.59 6.51 16.45
CA LYS A 138 -1.87 6.98 15.09
C LYS A 138 -0.64 6.81 14.19
N ILE A 139 0.53 7.26 14.64
CA ILE A 139 1.75 7.25 13.82
C ILE A 139 2.27 5.83 13.50
N LEU A 140 1.87 4.81 14.26
CA LEU A 140 2.25 3.42 13.98
C LEU A 140 1.66 2.92 12.65
N SER A 141 0.54 3.48 12.18
CA SER A 141 0.00 3.18 10.85
C SER A 141 0.98 3.47 9.69
N ILE A 142 1.97 4.34 9.91
CA ILE A 142 3.04 4.61 8.96
C ILE A 142 4.32 3.88 9.37
N PHE A 143 4.75 4.01 10.63
CA PHE A 143 6.02 3.43 11.05
C PHE A 143 6.02 1.90 11.05
N THR A 144 4.91 1.28 11.42
CA THR A 144 4.79 -0.18 11.40
C THR A 144 4.42 -0.63 10.00
N ASP A 145 3.26 -0.24 9.48
CA ASP A 145 2.72 -0.88 8.28
C ASP A 145 3.51 -0.54 7.01
N VAL A 146 4.09 0.66 6.94
CA VAL A 146 4.90 1.10 5.80
C VAL A 146 6.38 0.87 6.05
N PHE A 147 6.94 1.43 7.12
CA PHE A 147 8.39 1.46 7.28
C PHE A 147 8.94 0.10 7.72
N ASP A 148 8.39 -0.48 8.78
CA ASP A 148 8.89 -1.75 9.31
C ASP A 148 8.37 -2.96 8.52
N CYS A 149 7.09 -2.99 8.15
CA CYS A 149 6.47 -4.15 7.53
C CYS A 149 6.63 -4.21 6.00
N PHE A 150 7.12 -3.13 5.36
CA PHE A 150 7.37 -3.13 3.92
C PHE A 150 8.75 -2.58 3.55
N PHE A 151 9.08 -1.34 3.93
CA PHE A 151 10.33 -0.70 3.53
C PHE A 151 11.57 -1.37 4.13
N ARG A 152 11.49 -1.96 5.32
CA ARG A 152 12.59 -2.78 5.88
C ARG A 152 13.00 -3.90 4.92
N PHE A 153 12.03 -4.61 4.33
CA PHE A 153 12.31 -5.67 3.37
C PHE A 153 12.76 -5.13 2.02
N LEU A 154 12.16 -4.02 1.57
CA LEU A 154 12.56 -3.34 0.34
C LEU A 154 14.02 -2.86 0.41
N GLY A 155 14.44 -2.29 1.55
CA GLY A 155 15.81 -1.84 1.80
C GLY A 155 16.82 -2.97 1.61
N GLN A 156 16.57 -4.13 2.22
CA GLN A 156 17.42 -5.31 2.06
C GLN A 156 17.56 -5.73 0.59
N ILE A 157 16.46 -5.69 -0.18
CA ILE A 157 16.47 -6.05 -1.61
C ILE A 157 17.27 -5.04 -2.43
N LEU A 158 17.15 -3.75 -2.11
CA LEU A 158 17.91 -2.69 -2.75
C LEU A 158 19.42 -2.85 -2.52
N GLU A 159 19.82 -3.10 -1.28
CA GLU A 159 21.23 -3.32 -0.90
C GLU A 159 21.79 -4.56 -1.61
N THR A 160 21.06 -5.68 -1.53
CA THR A 160 21.57 -7.00 -1.94
C THR A 160 21.51 -7.24 -3.45
N HIS A 161 20.45 -6.76 -4.13
CA HIS A 161 20.18 -7.12 -5.53
C HIS A 161 20.21 -5.94 -6.50
N CYS A 162 20.26 -4.70 -6.00
CA CYS A 162 20.15 -3.51 -6.84
C CYS A 162 21.36 -2.57 -6.76
N ASN A 163 22.40 -2.92 -5.98
CA ASN A 163 23.55 -2.06 -5.72
C ASN A 163 23.13 -0.64 -5.29
N TYR A 164 22.13 -0.56 -4.41
CA TYR A 164 21.55 0.69 -3.94
C TYR A 164 21.48 0.66 -2.42
N SER A 165 22.28 1.50 -1.78
CA SER A 165 22.46 1.38 -0.33
C SER A 165 21.21 1.75 0.46
N GLU A 166 21.00 1.08 1.60
CA GLU A 166 19.90 1.40 2.52
C GLU A 166 19.94 2.85 2.99
N ASN A 167 21.15 3.36 3.31
CA ASN A 167 21.36 4.75 3.71
C ASN A 167 20.94 5.78 2.65
N LYS A 168 20.88 5.38 1.38
CA LYS A 168 20.44 6.24 0.28
C LYS A 168 18.94 6.12 0.03
N PHE A 169 18.36 4.99 0.40
CA PHE A 169 16.91 4.75 0.29
C PHE A 169 16.14 5.55 1.33
N TRP A 170 16.63 5.56 2.57
CA TRP A 170 16.14 6.43 3.65
C TRP A 170 16.53 7.89 3.44
#